data_AF-A0A0Q4LTY8-F1
#
_entry.id   AF-A0A0Q4LTY8-F1
#
_cell.length_a   1.000
_cell.length_b   1.000
_cell.length_c   1.000
_cell.angle_alpha   90.00
_cell.angle_beta   90.00
_cell.angle_gamma   90.00
#
_symmetry.space_group_name_H-M   'P 1'
#
loop_
_entity.id
_entity.type
_entity.pdbx_description
1 polymer ?
#
loop_
_entity_poly.entity_id
_entity_poly.type
_entity_poly.pdbx_seq_one_letter_code
_entity_poly.pdbx_strand_id
1 'polypeptide(L)'
;MDKEKLIQEAYLVSHTIEENGNFPNNAKLPLMIYKGAFLIHPDDTEEVIKKVFAQNGYTNAWVDGIFDYQHYHSNTHEVIGVFCGKAEVQFGGDHGVCIELDKGDVVVIPAGVAHMKLNSSEDFTVVGAYPNGLEYNIKYGKPEERPEADEDIAKVKNPDSDPVYGSKGHLFECWYNQNCANV
;
A
#
# COMPACT_ATOMS: atom_id res chain seq x y z
N MET A 1 -13.60 -24.30 0.31
CA MET A 1 -13.45 -22.93 0.84
C MET A 1 -14.83 -22.32 0.84
N ASP A 2 -15.26 -21.72 1.94
CA ASP A 2 -16.58 -21.10 2.02
C ASP A 2 -16.61 -19.90 1.07
N LYS A 3 -17.47 -19.92 0.05
CA LYS A 3 -17.56 -18.82 -0.93
C LYS A 3 -18.00 -17.50 -0.28
N GLU A 4 -18.48 -17.54 0.95
CA GLU A 4 -18.97 -16.35 1.66
C GLU A 4 -17.86 -15.56 2.38
N LYS A 5 -16.68 -16.15 2.66
CA LYS A 5 -15.62 -15.48 3.43
C LYS A 5 -14.48 -14.98 2.54
N LEU A 6 -14.50 -13.68 2.24
CA LEU A 6 -13.47 -13.00 1.43
C LEU A 6 -12.25 -12.54 2.23
N ILE A 7 -12.42 -12.16 3.50
CA ILE A 7 -11.36 -11.60 4.34
C ILE A 7 -11.02 -12.56 5.47
N GLN A 8 -9.74 -12.72 5.78
CA GLN A 8 -9.25 -13.46 6.94
C GLN A 8 -8.28 -12.64 7.79
N GLU A 9 -7.97 -13.15 8.98
CA GLU A 9 -6.91 -12.61 9.81
C GLU A 9 -5.57 -12.84 9.11
N ALA A 10 -4.86 -11.75 8.84
CA ALA A 10 -3.58 -11.74 8.16
C ALA A 10 -2.46 -11.54 9.17
N TYR A 11 -1.29 -12.09 8.85
CA TYR A 11 -0.06 -11.72 9.55
C TYR A 11 0.36 -10.32 9.11
N LEU A 12 0.61 -9.43 10.06
CA LEU A 12 1.06 -8.07 9.79
C LEU A 12 2.58 -7.99 9.83
N VAL A 13 3.16 -7.48 8.74
CA VAL A 13 4.55 -7.03 8.68
C VAL A 13 4.57 -5.51 8.57
N SER A 14 5.48 -4.87 9.30
CA SER A 14 5.65 -3.43 9.25
C SER A 14 7.12 -2.99 9.10
N HIS A 15 7.34 -1.92 8.36
CA HIS A 15 8.66 -1.31 8.15
C HIS A 15 8.56 0.21 8.24
N THR A 16 9.24 0.82 9.20
CA THR A 16 9.51 2.27 9.15
C THR A 16 10.64 2.51 8.15
N ILE A 17 10.41 3.38 7.17
CA ILE A 17 11.34 3.64 6.09
C ILE A 17 11.81 5.08 6.20
N GLU A 18 13.10 5.25 6.54
CA GLU A 18 13.76 6.55 6.66
C GLU A 18 14.01 7.18 5.29
N GLU A 19 14.30 8.49 5.28
CA GLU A 19 14.72 9.22 4.08
C GLU A 19 15.89 8.52 3.38
N ASN A 20 15.84 8.42 2.05
CA ASN A 20 16.90 7.84 1.25
C ASN A 20 17.20 8.73 0.03
N GLY A 21 18.19 9.62 0.19
CA GLY A 21 18.58 10.56 -0.87
C GLY A 21 17.44 11.51 -1.23
N ASN A 22 16.93 11.42 -2.46
CA ASN A 22 15.82 12.25 -2.92
C ASN A 22 14.44 11.65 -2.62
N PHE A 23 14.36 10.43 -2.09
CA PHE A 23 13.11 9.82 -1.68
C PHE A 23 12.80 10.18 -0.22
N PRO A 24 11.75 10.97 0.06
CA PRO A 24 11.46 11.42 1.42
C PRO A 24 11.11 10.26 2.35
N ASN A 25 10.44 9.23 1.82
CA ASN A 25 9.87 8.12 2.57
C ASN A 25 9.01 8.61 3.75
N ASN A 26 8.89 7.81 4.82
CA ASN A 26 8.07 8.18 5.96
C ASN A 26 8.62 7.59 7.26
N ALA A 27 9.34 8.41 8.02
CA ALA A 27 9.94 8.04 9.30
C ALA A 27 8.92 7.92 10.45
N LYS A 28 7.65 8.29 10.23
CA LYS A 28 6.60 8.32 11.27
C LYS A 28 5.53 7.26 11.07
N LEU A 29 5.13 7.04 9.82
CA LEU A 29 4.10 6.06 9.49
C LEU A 29 4.79 4.86 8.87
N PRO A 30 4.71 3.66 9.49
CA PRO A 30 5.31 2.48 8.90
C PRO A 30 4.55 2.05 7.65
N LEU A 31 5.29 1.56 6.65
CA LEU A 31 4.74 0.68 5.61
C LEU A 31 4.13 -0.54 6.30
N MET A 32 2.92 -0.92 5.92
CA MET A 32 2.22 -2.08 6.49
C MET A 32 1.88 -3.09 5.39
N ILE A 33 2.09 -4.38 5.67
CA ILE A 33 1.78 -5.47 4.76
C ILE A 33 0.95 -6.50 5.52
N TYR A 34 -0.30 -6.66 5.13
CA TYR A 34 -1.15 -7.76 5.55
C TYR A 34 -0.93 -8.96 4.64
N LYS A 35 -0.20 -9.97 5.13
CA LYS A 35 0.08 -11.18 4.36
C LYS A 35 -1.16 -12.08 4.35
N GLY A 36 -1.73 -12.29 3.16
CA GLY A 36 -2.87 -13.17 2.91
C GLY A 36 -4.21 -12.67 3.45
N ALA A 37 -4.46 -11.36 3.50
CA ALA A 37 -5.73 -10.78 3.96
C ALA A 37 -6.95 -11.24 3.16
N PHE A 38 -6.81 -11.40 1.84
CA PHE A 38 -7.89 -11.80 0.95
C PHE A 38 -7.83 -13.28 0.54
N LEU A 39 -8.95 -13.99 0.70
CA LEU A 39 -9.18 -15.36 0.24
C LEU A 39 -9.82 -15.36 -1.15
N ILE A 40 -9.03 -15.05 -2.17
CA ILE A 40 -9.51 -14.87 -3.55
C ILE A 40 -9.73 -16.22 -4.24
N HIS A 41 -10.98 -16.49 -4.62
CA HIS A 41 -11.39 -17.68 -5.36
C HIS A 41 -11.05 -17.54 -6.86
N PRO A 42 -10.77 -18.65 -7.59
CA PRO A 42 -10.57 -18.60 -9.04
C PRO A 42 -11.73 -18.03 -9.88
N ASP A 43 -12.93 -17.92 -9.31
CA ASP A 43 -14.11 -17.37 -10.00
C ASP A 43 -14.30 -15.87 -9.69
N ASP A 44 -13.53 -15.33 -8.74
CA ASP A 44 -13.62 -13.92 -8.36
C ASP A 44 -12.96 -13.06 -9.43
N THR A 45 -13.41 -11.81 -9.52
CA THR A 45 -12.73 -10.75 -10.25
C THR A 45 -12.16 -9.74 -9.26
N GLU A 46 -11.31 -8.84 -9.75
CA GLU A 46 -10.68 -7.77 -8.98
C GLU A 46 -11.69 -6.83 -8.27
N GLU A 47 -12.96 -6.86 -8.70
CA GLU A 47 -14.08 -6.17 -8.04
C GLU A 47 -14.26 -6.56 -6.58
N VAL A 48 -13.86 -7.77 -6.17
CA VAL A 48 -13.96 -8.18 -4.76
C VAL A 48 -13.06 -7.32 -3.87
N ILE A 49 -11.85 -6.99 -4.32
CA ILE A 49 -10.93 -6.11 -3.60
C ILE A 49 -11.42 -4.66 -3.65
N LYS A 50 -11.80 -4.17 -4.84
CA LYS A 50 -12.33 -2.81 -5.00
C LYS A 50 -13.52 -2.55 -4.08
N LYS A 51 -14.43 -3.53 -3.95
CA LYS A 51 -15.59 -3.42 -3.08
C LYS A 51 -15.21 -3.28 -1.61
N VAL A 52 -14.24 -4.07 -1.14
CA VAL A 52 -13.77 -3.99 0.26
C VAL A 52 -13.08 -2.65 0.51
N PHE A 53 -12.19 -2.23 -0.39
CA PHE A 53 -11.55 -0.92 -0.31
C PHE A 53 -12.59 0.21 -0.27
N ALA A 54 -13.56 0.20 -1.18
CA ALA A 54 -14.61 1.22 -1.24
C ALA A 54 -15.49 1.24 0.03
N GLN A 55 -15.80 0.08 0.60
CA GLN A 55 -16.54 -0.02 1.87
C GLN A 55 -15.78 0.62 3.04
N ASN A 56 -14.45 0.61 2.98
CA ASN A 56 -13.55 1.23 3.95
C ASN A 56 -13.09 2.64 3.53
N GLY A 57 -13.75 3.26 2.56
CA GLY A 57 -13.47 4.65 2.15
C GLY A 57 -12.25 4.81 1.24
N TYR A 58 -11.67 3.72 0.73
CA TYR A 58 -10.61 3.74 -0.28
C TYR A 58 -11.24 3.60 -1.65
N THR A 59 -11.25 4.68 -2.42
CA THR A 59 -11.88 4.73 -3.75
C THR A 59 -10.88 5.28 -4.76
N ASN A 60 -11.34 5.76 -5.92
CA ASN A 60 -10.47 6.06 -7.07
C ASN A 60 -9.60 4.85 -7.44
N ALA A 61 -10.23 3.67 -7.51
CA ALA A 61 -9.52 2.41 -7.66
C ALA A 61 -9.13 2.12 -9.11
N TRP A 62 -7.96 1.51 -9.30
CA TRP A 62 -7.42 1.08 -10.58
C TRP A 62 -6.98 -0.39 -10.53
N VAL A 63 -6.72 -0.99 -11.70
CA VAL A 63 -6.32 -2.40 -11.84
C VAL A 63 -5.20 -2.47 -12.85
N ASP A 64 -4.00 -2.85 -12.40
CA ASP A 64 -2.81 -3.00 -13.25
C ASP A 64 -1.70 -3.73 -12.46
N GLY A 65 -0.45 -3.70 -12.94
CA GLY A 65 0.74 -4.00 -12.14
C GLY A 65 1.32 -2.77 -11.46
N ILE A 66 2.48 -2.95 -10.81
CA ILE A 66 3.28 -1.86 -10.24
C ILE A 66 4.38 -1.46 -11.25
N PHE A 67 4.69 -0.16 -11.35
CA PHE A 67 5.77 0.35 -12.20
C PHE A 67 7.13 -0.29 -11.86
N ASP A 68 7.97 -0.47 -12.87
CA ASP A 68 9.33 -1.02 -12.77
C ASP A 68 10.40 0.07 -12.53
N TYR A 69 9.97 1.27 -12.15
CA TYR A 69 10.83 2.38 -11.77
C TYR A 69 10.36 2.98 -10.44
N GLN A 70 11.31 3.53 -9.67
CA GLN A 70 11.02 4.17 -8.39
C GLN A 70 10.08 5.36 -8.57
N HIS A 71 8.99 5.36 -7.82
CA HIS A 71 8.06 6.47 -7.75
C HIS A 71 7.42 6.54 -6.37
N TYR A 72 6.83 7.69 -6.04
CA TYR A 72 6.07 7.88 -4.82
C TYR A 72 4.95 8.92 -5.01
N HIS A 73 4.01 8.91 -4.06
CA HIS A 73 2.95 9.91 -3.94
C HIS A 73 3.26 10.84 -2.77
N SER A 74 3.37 12.16 -3.02
CA SER A 74 3.59 13.13 -1.93
C SER A 74 2.29 13.59 -1.29
N ASN A 75 1.16 13.45 -1.99
CA ASN A 75 -0.10 14.10 -1.63
C ASN A 75 -1.18 13.16 -1.05
N THR A 76 -0.97 11.84 -1.08
CA THR A 76 -1.90 10.85 -0.53
C THR A 76 -1.17 9.58 -0.10
N HIS A 77 -1.75 8.85 0.84
CA HIS A 77 -1.44 7.44 1.07
C HIS A 77 -2.04 6.58 -0.03
N GLU A 78 -1.52 5.37 -0.18
CA GLU A 78 -2.01 4.39 -1.16
C GLU A 78 -2.24 3.05 -0.48
N VAL A 79 -3.23 2.31 -0.95
CA VAL A 79 -3.37 0.88 -0.65
C VAL A 79 -3.31 0.08 -1.94
N ILE A 80 -2.58 -1.03 -1.91
CA ILE A 80 -2.48 -2.00 -3.01
C ILE A 80 -2.90 -3.37 -2.49
N GLY A 81 -3.86 -4.02 -3.15
CA GLY A 81 -4.24 -5.41 -2.91
C GLY A 81 -3.83 -6.32 -4.06
N VAL A 82 -3.09 -7.39 -3.80
CA VAL A 82 -2.64 -8.34 -4.83
C VAL A 82 -3.79 -9.27 -5.21
N PHE A 83 -4.30 -9.10 -6.42
CA PHE A 83 -5.42 -9.91 -6.92
C PHE A 83 -4.96 -11.25 -7.50
N CYS A 84 -3.86 -11.25 -8.26
CA CYS A 84 -3.33 -12.45 -8.91
C CYS A 84 -1.81 -12.40 -9.02
N GLY A 85 -1.19 -13.57 -9.17
CA GLY A 85 0.25 -13.73 -9.31
C GLY A 85 1.04 -13.40 -8.03
N LYS A 86 2.31 -13.06 -8.24
CA LYS A 86 3.25 -12.63 -7.20
C LYS A 86 4.29 -11.67 -7.76
N ALA A 87 4.90 -10.86 -6.90
CA ALA A 87 5.94 -9.91 -7.27
C ALA A 87 6.94 -9.68 -6.14
N GLU A 88 8.18 -9.35 -6.50
CA GLU A 88 9.13 -8.72 -5.59
C GLU A 88 9.06 -7.20 -5.79
N VAL A 89 8.75 -6.47 -4.72
CA VAL A 89 8.60 -5.01 -4.73
C VAL A 89 9.61 -4.39 -3.77
N GLN A 90 10.38 -3.42 -4.25
CA GLN A 90 11.29 -2.64 -3.43
C GLN A 90 10.57 -1.39 -2.93
N PHE A 91 10.65 -1.12 -1.63
CA PHE A 91 10.12 0.07 -0.98
C PHE A 91 11.24 0.88 -0.32
N GLY A 92 11.32 2.18 -0.57
CA GLY A 92 12.25 3.10 0.08
C GLY A 92 13.44 3.55 -0.78
N GLY A 93 13.39 3.37 -2.10
CA GLY A 93 14.51 3.67 -3.01
C GLY A 93 15.61 2.61 -2.99
N ASP A 94 16.80 2.93 -3.53
CA ASP A 94 17.88 1.97 -3.82
C ASP A 94 18.39 1.14 -2.62
N HIS A 95 18.24 1.66 -1.41
CA HIS A 95 18.62 1.02 -0.15
C HIS A 95 17.42 0.66 0.73
N GLY A 96 16.25 0.61 0.11
CA GLY A 96 14.99 0.22 0.71
C GLY A 96 14.88 -1.28 0.98
N VAL A 97 13.71 -1.69 1.45
CA VAL A 97 13.37 -3.09 1.73
C VAL A 97 12.76 -3.75 0.50
N CYS A 98 13.17 -4.98 0.19
CA CYS A 98 12.54 -5.80 -0.84
C CYS A 98 11.56 -6.78 -0.18
N ILE A 99 10.33 -6.82 -0.68
CA ILE A 99 9.24 -7.62 -0.10
C ILE A 99 8.63 -8.47 -1.22
N GLU A 100 8.51 -9.78 -0.96
CA GLU A 100 7.72 -10.67 -1.80
C GLU A 100 6.23 -10.49 -1.44
N LEU A 101 5.43 -10.18 -2.46
CA LEU A 101 3.99 -10.03 -2.40
C LEU A 101 3.33 -11.17 -3.17
N ASP A 102 2.33 -11.79 -2.57
CA ASP A 102 1.58 -12.90 -3.12
C ASP A 102 0.10 -12.53 -3.23
N LYS A 103 -0.63 -13.25 -4.08
CA LYS A 103 -2.09 -13.17 -4.14
C LYS A 103 -2.72 -13.17 -2.75
N GLY A 104 -3.55 -12.16 -2.50
CA GLY A 104 -4.27 -11.95 -1.25
C GLY A 104 -3.59 -10.99 -0.28
N ASP A 105 -2.34 -10.62 -0.53
CA ASP A 105 -1.64 -9.62 0.27
C ASP A 105 -2.19 -8.21 0.05
N VAL A 106 -2.10 -7.39 1.09
CA VAL A 106 -2.45 -5.96 1.03
C VAL A 106 -1.31 -5.13 1.60
N VAL A 107 -0.90 -4.10 0.87
CA VAL A 107 0.13 -3.15 1.27
C VAL A 107 -0.53 -1.79 1.50
N VAL A 108 -0.29 -1.19 2.67
CA VAL A 108 -0.67 0.19 2.98
C VAL A 108 0.60 1.04 2.96
N ILE A 109 0.68 1.94 1.98
CA ILE A 109 1.87 2.71 1.63
C ILE A 109 1.69 4.15 2.14
N PRO A 110 2.50 4.59 3.13
CA PRO A 110 2.52 5.97 3.55
C PRO A 110 2.94 6.92 2.42
N ALA A 111 2.45 8.16 2.48
CA ALA A 111 2.86 9.19 1.53
C ALA A 111 4.37 9.40 1.68
N GLY A 112 5.05 9.57 0.54
CA GLY A 112 6.50 9.70 0.47
C GLY A 112 7.27 8.40 0.27
N VAL A 113 6.69 7.23 0.60
CA VAL A 113 7.39 5.94 0.45
C VAL A 113 7.53 5.60 -1.03
N ALA A 114 8.78 5.64 -1.49
CA ALA A 114 9.13 5.22 -2.83
C ALA A 114 8.91 3.73 -3.02
N HIS A 115 8.44 3.31 -4.18
CA HIS A 115 8.31 1.89 -4.48
C HIS A 115 8.45 1.58 -5.98
N MET A 116 8.90 0.37 -6.27
CA MET A 116 8.94 -0.19 -7.62
C MET A 116 8.90 -1.72 -7.62
N LYS A 117 8.40 -2.30 -8.70
CA LYS A 117 8.43 -3.73 -8.96
C LYS A 117 9.80 -4.14 -9.52
N LEU A 118 10.48 -5.08 -8.87
CA LEU A 118 11.73 -5.67 -9.34
C LEU A 118 11.48 -6.83 -10.31
N ASN A 119 10.54 -7.71 -9.96
CA ASN A 119 10.10 -8.82 -10.79
C ASN A 119 8.66 -9.19 -10.47
N SER A 120 8.02 -9.94 -11.37
CA SER A 120 6.72 -10.52 -11.11
C SER A 120 6.47 -11.76 -11.97
N SER A 121 5.46 -12.55 -11.59
CA SER A 121 4.85 -13.51 -12.50
C SER A 121 4.12 -12.80 -13.64
N GLU A 122 3.88 -13.52 -14.75
CA GLU A 122 3.21 -12.99 -15.95
C GLU A 122 1.76 -12.55 -15.68
N ASP A 123 1.12 -13.17 -14.70
CA ASP A 123 -0.27 -12.93 -14.29
C ASP A 123 -0.39 -11.97 -13.09
N PHE A 124 0.69 -11.29 -12.72
CA PHE A 124 0.66 -10.36 -11.59
C PHE A 124 -0.28 -9.19 -11.86
N THR A 125 -1.24 -9.01 -10.97
CA THR A 125 -2.24 -7.94 -11.06
C THR A 125 -2.62 -7.49 -9.67
N VAL A 126 -2.71 -6.19 -9.47
CA VAL A 126 -3.09 -5.56 -8.22
C VAL A 126 -4.26 -4.62 -8.43
N VAL A 127 -4.95 -4.31 -7.33
CA VAL A 127 -5.91 -3.23 -7.23
C VAL A 127 -5.29 -2.16 -6.35
N GLY A 128 -5.07 -0.96 -6.89
CA GLY A 128 -4.69 0.20 -6.09
C GLY A 128 -5.88 1.10 -5.81
N ALA A 129 -5.89 1.75 -4.66
CA ALA A 129 -6.92 2.72 -4.28
C ALA A 129 -6.37 3.75 -3.27
N TYR A 130 -7.12 4.84 -3.07
CA TYR A 130 -6.68 5.98 -2.27
C TYR A 130 -7.71 6.34 -1.22
N PRO A 131 -7.30 6.71 0.02
CA PRO A 131 -8.21 7.20 1.04
C PRO A 131 -9.06 8.35 0.51
N ASN A 132 -10.38 8.29 0.73
CA ASN A 132 -11.36 9.29 0.27
C ASN A 132 -11.37 9.52 -1.25
N GLY A 133 -10.76 8.63 -2.05
CA GLY A 133 -10.68 8.77 -3.50
C GLY A 133 -9.87 9.98 -3.96
N LEU A 134 -8.86 10.38 -3.19
CA LEU A 134 -7.98 11.48 -3.59
C LEU A 134 -7.30 11.19 -4.94
N GLU A 135 -7.08 12.25 -5.70
CA GLU A 135 -6.18 12.21 -6.87
C GLU A 135 -4.74 12.15 -6.38
N TYR A 136 -3.95 11.29 -7.00
CA TYR A 136 -2.55 11.09 -6.66
C TYR A 136 -1.63 11.80 -7.66
N ASN A 137 -0.49 12.29 -7.20
CA ASN A 137 0.58 12.76 -8.06
C ASN A 137 1.64 11.66 -8.22
N ILE A 138 2.47 11.68 -9.26
CA ILE A 138 3.62 10.76 -9.36
C ILE A 138 4.89 11.60 -9.29
N LYS A 139 5.73 11.30 -8.30
CA LYS A 139 7.07 11.88 -8.11
C LYS A 139 8.11 10.80 -8.32
N TYR A 140 9.28 11.18 -8.83
CA TYR A 140 10.30 10.24 -9.34
C TYR A 140 11.63 10.30 -8.56
N GLY A 141 11.70 11.09 -7.49
CA GLY A 141 12.94 11.30 -6.73
C GLY A 141 13.88 12.29 -7.42
N LYS A 142 13.33 13.23 -8.20
CA LYS A 142 14.13 14.28 -8.83
C LYS A 142 14.42 15.39 -7.82
N PRO A 143 15.63 15.98 -7.81
CA PRO A 143 15.99 17.02 -6.84
C PRO A 143 15.01 18.20 -6.80
N GLU A 144 14.45 18.59 -7.96
CA GLU A 144 13.51 19.70 -8.08
C GLU A 144 12.12 19.43 -7.47
N GLU A 145 11.80 18.19 -7.12
CA GLU A 145 10.54 17.85 -6.46
C GLU A 145 10.53 18.23 -4.97
N ARG A 146 11.72 18.48 -4.40
CA ARG A 146 11.89 18.92 -3.00
C ARG A 146 12.25 20.41 -2.96
N PRO A 147 11.76 21.16 -1.94
CA PRO A 147 11.10 20.68 -0.72
C PRO A 147 9.57 20.54 -0.80
N GLU A 148 8.93 20.86 -1.94
CA GLU A 148 7.47 20.81 -2.08
C GLU A 148 6.89 19.44 -1.69
N ALA A 149 7.52 18.36 -2.13
CA ALA A 149 7.11 17.00 -1.76
C ALA A 149 7.11 16.78 -0.23
N ASP A 150 8.09 17.31 0.50
CA ASP A 150 8.16 17.16 1.97
C ASP A 150 7.01 17.92 2.65
N GLU A 151 6.71 19.12 2.15
CA GLU A 151 5.61 19.94 2.65
C GLU A 151 4.25 19.31 2.38
N ASP A 152 4.07 18.65 1.23
CA ASP A 152 2.86 17.90 0.89
C ASP A 152 2.68 16.71 1.83
N ILE A 153 3.73 15.89 1.99
CA ILE A 153 3.71 14.69 2.84
C ILE A 153 3.32 15.06 4.27
N ALA A 154 3.85 16.17 4.80
CA ALA A 154 3.53 16.65 6.14
C ALA A 154 2.06 17.07 6.33
N LYS A 155 1.33 17.35 5.24
CA LYS A 155 -0.09 17.75 5.25
C LYS A 155 -1.04 16.58 5.00
N VAL A 156 -0.53 15.42 4.54
CA VAL A 156 -1.37 14.24 4.30
C VAL A 156 -1.98 13.77 5.62
N LYS A 157 -3.29 13.57 5.60
CA LYS A 157 -4.05 13.11 6.77
C LYS A 157 -4.07 11.59 6.80
N ASN A 158 -3.95 11.04 8.01
CA ASN A 158 -4.21 9.62 8.22
C ASN A 158 -5.65 9.25 7.78
N PRO A 159 -5.86 8.05 7.21
CA PRO A 159 -7.18 7.58 6.80
C PRO A 159 -8.10 7.30 7.99
N ASP A 160 -9.40 7.55 7.84
CA ASP A 160 -10.40 7.32 8.90
C ASP A 160 -10.68 5.83 9.19
N SER A 161 -10.21 4.92 8.32
CA SER A 161 -10.38 3.47 8.52
C SER A 161 -9.27 2.64 7.90
N ASP A 162 -9.11 1.41 8.39
CA ASP A 162 -8.23 0.42 7.80
C ASP A 162 -8.80 -0.10 6.46
N PRO A 163 -7.98 -0.25 5.40
CA PRO A 163 -8.50 -0.62 4.08
C PRO A 163 -9.06 -2.05 4.01
N VAL A 164 -8.69 -2.94 4.93
CA VAL A 164 -9.16 -4.33 4.96
C VAL A 164 -10.20 -4.50 6.06
N TYR A 165 -9.87 -4.11 7.28
CA TYR A 165 -10.63 -4.45 8.49
C TYR A 165 -11.50 -3.29 9.02
N GLY A 166 -11.56 -2.16 8.30
CA GLY A 166 -12.35 -1.00 8.67
C GLY A 166 -11.97 -0.44 10.04
N SER A 167 -12.93 -0.34 10.96
CA SER A 167 -12.71 0.22 12.31
C SER A 167 -11.91 -0.69 13.27
N LYS A 168 -11.56 -1.90 12.85
CA LYS A 168 -10.88 -2.90 13.68
C LYS A 168 -9.49 -3.28 13.19
N GLY A 169 -8.96 -2.59 12.19
CA GLY A 169 -7.66 -2.91 11.63
C GLY A 169 -6.49 -2.36 12.41
N HIS A 170 -5.31 -2.90 12.14
CA HIS A 170 -4.08 -2.51 12.81
C HIS A 170 -3.58 -1.13 12.41
N LEU A 171 -4.15 -0.49 11.37
CA LEU A 171 -3.81 0.87 10.97
C LEU A 171 -3.89 1.85 12.16
N PHE A 172 -4.88 1.70 13.04
CA PHE A 172 -5.00 2.58 14.21
C PHE A 172 -3.86 2.38 15.23
N GLU A 173 -3.48 1.13 15.49
CA GLU A 173 -2.37 0.81 16.38
C GLU A 173 -1.04 1.32 15.81
N CYS A 174 -0.82 1.08 14.52
CA CYS A 174 0.42 1.42 13.84
C CYS A 174 0.57 2.93 13.56
N TRP A 175 -0.45 3.60 13.03
CA TRP A 175 -0.33 4.99 12.54
C TRP A 175 -0.79 6.04 13.55
N TYR A 176 -1.76 5.73 14.41
CA TYR A 176 -2.28 6.69 15.41
C TYR A 176 -1.59 6.53 16.75
N ASN A 177 -1.44 5.28 17.23
CA ASN A 177 -0.84 5.00 18.53
C ASN A 177 0.68 4.79 18.45
N GLN A 178 1.24 4.73 17.24
CA GLN A 178 2.68 4.56 17.01
C GLN A 178 3.23 3.30 17.70
N ASN A 179 2.40 2.25 17.75
CA ASN A 179 2.71 0.99 18.39
C ASN A 179 2.43 -0.15 17.41
N CYS A 180 3.25 -0.23 16.36
CA CYS A 180 3.15 -1.28 15.36
C CYS A 180 4.04 -2.45 15.76
N ALA A 181 3.43 -3.55 16.18
CA ALA A 181 4.11 -4.82 16.36
C ALA A 181 3.73 -5.74 15.21
N ASN A 182 4.68 -6.52 14.70
CA ASN A 182 4.35 -7.62 13.80
C ASN A 182 3.55 -8.66 14.59
N VAL A 183 2.35 -8.98 14.10
CA VAL A 183 1.34 -9.81 14.78
C VAL A 183 0.77 -10.86 13.84
#